data_AF-A0A553GYU0-F1
#
_entry.id   AF-A0A553GYU0-F1
#
_cell.length_a   1.000
_cell.length_b   1.000
_cell.length_c   1.000
_cell.angle_alpha   90.00
_cell.angle_beta   90.00
_cell.angle_gamma   90.00
#
_symmetry.space_group_name_H-M   'P 1'
#
loop_
_entity.id
_entity.type
_entity.pdbx_description
1 polymer ?
#
loop_
_entity_poly.entity_id
_entity_poly.type
_entity_poly.pdbx_seq_one_letter_code
_entity_poly.pdbx_strand_id
1 'polypeptide(L)'
;MSIRPLLALSALLLLGACSTRDAPPATQAVDLSRYQGTWYELARLPMFFQRACAQSEAHYQLRDDGRVDVVNRCRTRDGEWKEVHGEAEAQVAGQTDKLWVRFDNAFSALFPKLARGQYWVLYVDADYQTAVVGHPDRDYLWLLSRRPEVEGSTREHLLDVARGQGFDTSQLIWRAPDAAIAAP
;
A
#
# COMPACT_ATOMS: atom_id res chain seq x y z
N MET A 1 -33.71 -61.13 -20.97
CA MET A 1 -32.24 -60.96 -20.96
C MET A 1 -31.93 -59.51 -20.65
N SER A 2 -31.34 -59.27 -19.49
CA SER A 2 -30.93 -57.96 -18.99
C SER A 2 -29.46 -58.09 -18.60
N ILE A 3 -28.62 -57.09 -18.94
CA ILE A 3 -27.57 -56.50 -18.09
C ILE A 3 -26.89 -55.37 -18.89
N ARG A 4 -26.64 -54.28 -18.17
CA ARG A 4 -26.30 -52.90 -18.56
C ARG A 4 -24.78 -52.68 -18.78
N PRO A 5 -24.39 -51.55 -19.43
CA PRO A 5 -23.00 -51.27 -19.84
C PRO A 5 -22.12 -50.86 -18.65
N LEU A 6 -20.85 -51.29 -18.63
CA LEU A 6 -19.85 -50.76 -17.71
C LEU A 6 -19.19 -49.51 -18.31
N LEU A 7 -19.47 -48.37 -17.67
CA LEU A 7 -18.70 -47.13 -17.81
C LEU A 7 -17.31 -47.31 -17.20
N ALA A 8 -16.26 -47.00 -17.96
CA ALA A 8 -14.92 -46.78 -17.42
C ALA A 8 -14.79 -45.30 -17.02
N LEU A 9 -14.68 -45.06 -15.71
CA LEU A 9 -14.56 -43.72 -15.12
C LEU A 9 -13.08 -43.35 -14.97
N SER A 10 -12.60 -42.44 -15.81
CA SER A 10 -11.27 -41.83 -15.70
C SER A 10 -11.24 -40.86 -14.50
N ALA A 11 -10.50 -41.20 -13.45
CA ALA A 11 -10.28 -40.32 -12.31
C ALA A 11 -9.15 -39.32 -12.63
N LEU A 12 -9.51 -38.08 -12.99
CA LEU A 12 -8.57 -36.95 -12.96
C LEU A 12 -8.33 -36.57 -11.50
N LEU A 13 -7.08 -36.71 -11.06
CA LEU A 13 -6.56 -36.11 -9.83
C LEU A 13 -6.54 -34.59 -10.00
N LEU A 14 -7.57 -33.92 -9.50
CA LEU A 14 -7.57 -32.48 -9.29
C LEU A 14 -6.68 -32.18 -8.08
N LEU A 15 -5.43 -31.82 -8.33
CA LEU A 15 -4.61 -31.09 -7.36
C LEU A 15 -5.27 -29.71 -7.18
N GLY A 16 -6.16 -29.61 -6.19
CA GLY A 16 -6.70 -28.33 -5.75
C GLY A 16 -5.55 -27.48 -5.22
N ALA A 17 -5.13 -26.48 -5.99
CA ALA A 17 -4.32 -25.39 -5.47
C ALA A 17 -5.16 -24.66 -4.43
N CYS A 18 -4.95 -24.97 -3.15
CA CYS A 18 -5.48 -24.16 -2.06
C CYS A 18 -4.86 -22.76 -2.19
N SER A 19 -5.60 -21.84 -2.80
CA SER A 19 -5.31 -20.42 -2.79
C SER A 19 -5.36 -19.96 -1.34
N THR A 20 -4.19 -19.79 -0.71
CA THR A 20 -3.99 -19.30 0.64
C THR A 20 -4.38 -17.82 0.74
N ARG A 21 -5.68 -17.51 0.63
CA ARG A 21 -6.20 -16.15 0.84
C ARG A 21 -6.44 -15.83 2.32
N ASP A 22 -6.37 -16.82 3.20
CA ASP A 22 -6.71 -16.65 4.63
C ASP A 22 -5.56 -16.10 5.48
N ALA A 23 -4.31 -16.17 5.01
CA ALA A 23 -3.18 -15.59 5.74
C ALA A 23 -3.10 -14.07 5.50
N PRO A 24 -2.83 -13.25 6.53
CA PRO A 24 -2.48 -11.86 6.36
C PRO A 24 -1.24 -11.69 5.45
N PRO A 25 -1.10 -10.57 4.74
CA PRO A 25 0.11 -10.25 3.98
C PRO A 25 1.37 -10.36 4.84
N ALA A 26 2.46 -10.85 4.25
CA ALA A 26 3.76 -10.84 4.91
C ALA A 26 4.33 -9.41 4.96
N THR A 27 5.05 -9.11 6.04
CA THR A 27 5.56 -7.77 6.33
C THR A 27 7.07 -7.78 6.56
N GLN A 28 7.71 -6.63 6.33
CA GLN A 28 9.14 -6.43 6.45
C GLN A 28 9.42 -5.29 7.42
N ALA A 29 10.26 -5.54 8.42
CA ALA A 29 10.74 -4.51 9.32
C ALA A 29 11.62 -3.50 8.57
N VAL A 30 11.51 -2.23 8.94
CA VAL A 30 12.28 -1.14 8.34
C VAL A 30 13.12 -0.40 9.37
N ASP A 31 14.25 0.12 8.93
CA ASP A 31 14.99 1.15 9.64
C ASP A 31 14.29 2.49 9.39
N LEU A 32 13.60 3.01 10.42
CA LEU A 32 12.85 4.27 10.31
C LEU A 32 13.75 5.48 9.98
N SER A 33 15.02 5.45 10.36
CA SER A 33 15.98 6.51 10.04
C SER A 33 16.31 6.58 8.55
N ARG A 34 16.28 5.42 7.87
CA ARG A 34 16.44 5.32 6.41
C ARG A 34 15.11 5.49 5.68
N TYR A 35 14.00 5.20 6.35
CA TYR A 35 12.64 5.31 5.80
C TYR A 35 12.10 6.74 5.80
N GLN A 36 12.60 7.62 6.67
CA GLN A 36 12.20 9.03 6.71
C GLN A 36 12.47 9.78 5.39
N GLY A 37 11.95 11.00 5.25
CA GLY A 37 12.04 11.83 4.05
C GLY A 37 10.83 11.67 3.14
N THR A 38 10.96 12.12 1.89
CA THR A 38 9.87 12.14 0.91
C THR A 38 9.71 10.80 0.20
N TRP A 39 8.47 10.38 0.04
CA TRP A 39 8.03 9.28 -0.80
C TRP A 39 6.94 9.77 -1.75
N TYR A 40 7.11 9.52 -3.04
CA TYR A 40 6.12 9.74 -4.07
C TYR A 40 5.24 8.51 -4.22
N GLU A 41 3.93 8.72 -4.26
CA GLU A 41 2.97 7.68 -4.64
C GLU A 41 3.05 7.49 -6.16
N LEU A 42 3.49 6.30 -6.58
CA LEU A 42 3.50 5.87 -7.98
C LEU A 42 2.13 5.35 -8.39
N ALA A 43 1.49 4.58 -7.51
CA ALA A 43 0.17 4.04 -7.71
C ALA A 43 -0.49 3.68 -6.37
N ARG A 44 -1.81 3.56 -6.39
CA ARG A 44 -2.59 3.11 -5.23
C ARG A 44 -3.86 2.38 -5.64
N LEU A 45 -4.44 1.62 -4.72
CA LEU A 45 -5.83 1.15 -4.88
C LEU A 45 -6.83 2.32 -4.76
N PRO A 46 -8.08 2.16 -5.27
CA PRO A 46 -9.11 3.18 -5.13
C PRO A 46 -9.50 3.41 -3.67
N MET A 47 -9.26 4.62 -3.15
CA MET A 47 -9.58 5.00 -1.78
C MET A 47 -10.38 6.30 -1.77
N PHE A 48 -11.49 6.31 -1.01
CA PHE A 48 -12.41 7.44 -0.98
C PHE A 48 -11.71 8.76 -0.60
N PHE A 49 -10.81 8.72 0.39
CA PHE A 49 -10.10 9.91 0.88
C PHE A 49 -9.06 10.49 -0.09
N GLN A 50 -8.57 9.72 -1.07
CA GLN A 50 -7.62 10.18 -2.11
C GLN A 50 -8.26 10.34 -3.50
N ARG A 51 -9.59 10.24 -3.63
CA ARG A 51 -10.29 10.24 -4.94
C ARG A 51 -10.03 11.44 -5.85
N ALA A 52 -9.67 12.59 -5.27
CA ALA A 52 -9.35 13.82 -6.01
C ALA A 52 -7.85 14.01 -6.29
N CYS A 53 -6.99 13.15 -5.75
CA CYS A 53 -5.54 13.24 -5.89
C CYS A 53 -5.08 12.66 -7.22
N ALA A 54 -4.31 13.44 -7.97
CA ALA A 54 -3.66 13.02 -9.21
C ALA A 54 -2.17 12.72 -9.00
N GLN A 55 -1.53 13.45 -8.10
CA GLN A 55 -0.13 13.30 -7.73
C GLN A 55 0.00 13.40 -6.21
N SER A 56 0.27 12.29 -5.52
CA SER A 56 0.41 12.28 -4.05
C SER A 56 1.86 12.10 -3.62
N GLU A 57 2.19 12.62 -2.45
CA GLU A 57 3.46 12.35 -1.77
C GLU A 57 3.27 12.38 -0.25
N ALA A 58 4.14 11.65 0.43
CA ALA A 58 4.18 11.50 1.86
C ALA A 58 5.56 11.93 2.38
N HIS A 59 5.58 12.80 3.37
CA HIS A 59 6.80 13.24 4.05
C HIS A 59 6.82 12.65 5.45
N TYR A 60 7.86 11.89 5.73
CA TYR A 60 8.04 11.21 7.01
C TYR A 60 9.20 11.85 7.77
N GLN A 61 8.98 12.21 9.02
CA GLN A 61 10.03 12.73 9.89
C GLN A 61 10.08 11.90 11.17
N LEU A 62 11.20 11.18 11.37
CA LEU A 62 11.43 10.43 12.60
C LEU A 62 11.65 11.39 13.77
N ARG A 63 11.04 11.07 14.91
CA ARG A 63 11.13 11.80 16.17
C ARG A 63 12.00 11.06 17.17
N ASP A 64 12.51 11.79 18.18
CA ASP A 64 13.30 11.24 19.26
C ASP A 64 12.54 10.22 20.13
N ASP A 65 11.21 10.32 20.17
CA ASP A 65 10.32 9.38 20.88
C ASP A 65 9.99 8.11 20.07
N GLY A 66 10.58 7.95 18.88
CA GLY A 66 10.39 6.80 18.01
C GLY A 66 9.12 6.83 17.16
N ARG A 67 8.28 7.87 17.29
CA ARG A 67 7.16 8.12 16.38
C ARG A 67 7.65 8.78 15.09
N VAL A 68 6.78 8.79 14.09
CA VAL A 68 7.04 9.44 12.80
C VAL A 68 5.96 10.49 12.56
N ASP A 69 6.34 11.76 12.38
CA ASP A 69 5.41 12.76 11.87
C ASP A 69 5.17 12.49 10.39
N VAL A 70 3.90 12.56 9.97
CA VAL A 70 3.45 12.24 8.62
C VAL A 70 2.75 13.46 8.03
N VAL A 71 3.26 13.94 6.89
CA VAL A 71 2.56 14.93 6.07
C VAL A 71 2.24 14.30 4.74
N ASN A 72 0.95 14.08 4.47
CA ASN A 72 0.48 13.65 3.17
C ASN A 72 -0.05 14.85 2.41
N ARG A 73 0.49 15.10 1.22
CA ARG A 73 -0.04 16.12 0.31
C ARG A 73 -0.30 15.54 -1.06
N CYS A 74 -1.28 16.11 -1.75
CA CYS A 74 -1.56 15.73 -3.12
C CYS A 74 -2.00 16.92 -3.96
N ARG A 75 -1.61 16.87 -5.24
CA ARG A 75 -2.06 17.80 -6.27
C ARG A 75 -3.26 17.20 -6.99
N THR A 76 -4.31 18.00 -7.19
CA THR A 76 -5.46 17.64 -8.03
C THR A 76 -5.12 17.82 -9.50
N ARG A 77 -5.98 17.32 -10.41
CA ARG A 77 -5.81 17.59 -11.85
C ARG A 77 -5.92 19.07 -12.20
N ASP A 78 -6.65 19.84 -11.40
CA ASP A 78 -6.80 21.29 -11.54
C ASP A 78 -5.59 22.06 -10.98
N GLY A 79 -4.58 21.35 -10.48
CA GLY A 79 -3.34 21.95 -10.01
C GLY A 79 -3.35 22.38 -8.54
N GLU A 80 -4.50 22.27 -7.85
CA GLU A 80 -4.66 22.61 -6.43
C GLU A 80 -3.92 21.63 -5.52
N TRP A 81 -3.34 22.14 -4.43
CA TRP A 81 -2.74 21.32 -3.38
C TRP A 81 -3.71 21.07 -2.22
N LYS A 82 -3.73 19.83 -1.74
CA LYS A 82 -4.40 19.39 -0.52
C LYS A 82 -3.36 18.75 0.39
N GLU A 83 -3.45 18.98 1.69
CA GLU A 83 -2.50 18.47 2.67
C GLU A 83 -3.20 18.04 3.96
N VAL A 84 -2.64 17.03 4.61
CA VAL A 84 -3.06 16.56 5.93
C VAL A 84 -1.84 16.14 6.75
N HIS A 85 -1.87 16.49 8.04
CA HIS A 85 -0.85 16.14 9.02
C HIS A 85 -1.32 14.96 9.87
N GLY A 86 -0.37 14.20 10.38
CA GLY A 86 -0.62 13.07 11.25
C GLY A 86 0.64 12.53 11.88
N GLU A 87 0.50 11.41 12.56
CA GLU A 87 1.60 10.67 13.17
C GLU A 87 1.46 9.17 12.90
N ALA A 88 2.59 8.48 12.91
CA ALA A 88 2.66 7.04 12.90
C ALA A 88 3.47 6.51 14.09
N GLU A 89 3.05 5.37 14.61
CA GLU A 89 3.73 4.65 15.70
C GLU A 89 3.71 3.14 15.42
N ALA A 90 4.72 2.42 15.89
CA ALA A 90 4.77 0.97 15.78
C ALA A 90 3.58 0.33 16.51
N GLN A 91 2.95 -0.69 15.91
CA GLN A 91 1.85 -1.40 16.57
C GLN A 91 2.34 -2.20 17.78
N VAL A 92 3.58 -2.67 17.74
CA VAL A 92 4.29 -3.35 18.82
C VAL A 92 5.64 -2.68 18.99
N ALA A 93 6.02 -2.31 20.22
CA ALA A 93 7.29 -1.65 20.48
C ALA A 93 8.47 -2.47 19.93
N GLY A 94 9.34 -1.81 19.16
CA GLY A 94 10.50 -2.44 18.52
C GLY A 94 10.20 -3.20 17.21
N GLN A 95 8.95 -3.29 16.76
CA GLN A 95 8.57 -3.90 15.48
C GLN A 95 8.07 -2.84 14.51
N THR A 96 8.85 -2.56 13.46
CA THR A 96 8.63 -1.45 12.52
C THR A 96 7.99 -1.90 11.21
N ASP A 97 7.56 -3.15 11.11
CA ASP A 97 6.90 -3.71 9.94
C ASP A 97 5.42 -3.31 9.85
N LYS A 98 4.81 -2.99 10.99
CA LYS A 98 3.40 -2.61 11.12
C LYS A 98 3.25 -1.35 11.98
N LEU A 99 2.56 -0.36 11.45
CA LEU A 99 2.33 0.92 12.12
C LEU A 99 0.83 1.20 12.27
N TRP A 100 0.50 1.91 13.34
CA TRP A 100 -0.72 2.69 13.43
C TRP A 100 -0.45 4.07 12.83
N VAL A 101 -1.35 4.54 11.97
CA VAL A 101 -1.28 5.90 11.41
C VAL A 101 -2.55 6.65 11.79
N ARG A 102 -2.41 7.89 12.27
CA ARG A 102 -3.53 8.76 12.63
C ARG A 102 -3.34 10.13 11.98
N PHE A 103 -4.35 10.60 11.27
CA PHE A 103 -4.37 11.96 10.72
C PHE A 103 -5.18 12.90 11.60
N ASP A 104 -4.76 14.16 11.65
CA ASP A 104 -5.38 15.21 12.45
C ASP A 104 -6.70 15.65 11.80
N ASN A 105 -7.79 15.45 12.52
CA ASN A 105 -9.13 15.93 12.18
C ASN A 105 -9.99 15.98 13.45
N ALA A 106 -11.18 16.61 13.35
CA ALA A 106 -12.08 16.75 14.50
C ALA A 106 -12.48 15.40 15.14
N PHE A 107 -12.57 14.33 14.35
CA PHE A 107 -12.88 13.00 14.85
C PHE A 107 -11.69 12.36 15.59
N SER A 108 -10.47 12.50 15.07
CA SER A 108 -9.26 11.96 15.71
C SER A 108 -8.88 12.70 16.99
N ALA A 109 -9.25 13.99 17.10
CA ALA A 109 -9.17 14.73 18.35
C ALA A 109 -10.11 14.18 19.44
N LEU A 110 -11.30 13.72 19.05
CA LEU A 110 -12.32 13.23 19.99
C LEU A 110 -12.17 11.72 20.29
N PHE A 111 -11.70 10.93 19.32
CA PHE A 111 -11.58 9.47 19.41
C PHE A 111 -10.24 8.95 18.83
N PRO A 112 -9.10 9.27 19.46
CA PRO A 112 -7.77 9.02 18.87
C PRO A 112 -7.50 7.54 18.58
N LYS A 113 -7.99 6.62 19.41
CA LYS A 113 -7.78 5.17 19.22
C LYS A 113 -8.58 4.58 18.06
N LEU A 114 -9.75 5.16 17.75
CA LEU A 114 -10.65 4.71 16.68
C LEU A 114 -10.26 5.31 15.32
N ALA A 115 -9.50 6.41 15.32
CA ALA A 115 -9.05 7.08 14.10
C ALA A 115 -7.73 6.52 13.53
N ARG A 116 -7.27 5.36 14.02
CA ARG A 116 -6.01 4.75 13.57
C ARG A 116 -6.24 3.85 12.36
N GLY A 117 -5.54 4.12 11.26
CA GLY A 117 -5.38 3.22 10.13
C GLY A 117 -4.19 2.28 10.33
N GLN A 118 -4.20 1.14 9.62
CA GLN A 118 -3.07 0.22 9.59
C GLN A 118 -2.19 0.52 8.38
N TYR A 119 -0.89 0.61 8.61
CA TYR A 119 0.13 0.78 7.59
C TYR A 119 1.14 -0.36 7.72
N TRP A 120 1.08 -1.34 6.82
CA TRP A 120 1.95 -2.50 6.82
C TRP A 120 2.98 -2.36 5.71
N VAL A 121 4.26 -2.45 6.05
CA VAL A 121 5.33 -2.47 5.06
C VAL A 121 5.45 -3.88 4.51
N LEU A 122 5.05 -4.06 3.25
CA LEU A 122 5.05 -5.36 2.57
C LEU A 122 6.40 -5.61 1.89
N TYR A 123 7.09 -4.55 1.51
CA TYR A 123 8.40 -4.57 0.87
C TYR A 123 9.08 -3.20 0.99
N VAL A 124 10.39 -3.20 1.18
CA VAL A 124 11.28 -2.08 0.88
C VAL A 124 12.56 -2.63 0.25
N ASP A 125 13.08 -1.97 -0.78
CA ASP A 125 14.36 -2.35 -1.35
C ASP A 125 15.54 -2.04 -0.40
N ALA A 126 16.71 -2.62 -0.69
CA ALA A 126 17.89 -2.50 0.18
C ALA A 126 18.39 -1.05 0.35
N ASP A 127 18.13 -0.21 -0.64
CA ASP A 127 18.58 1.19 -0.71
C ASP A 127 17.50 2.20 -0.31
N TYR A 128 16.32 1.71 0.12
CA TYR A 128 15.16 2.50 0.51
C TYR A 128 14.67 3.44 -0.61
N GLN A 129 14.77 3.00 -1.86
CA GLN A 129 14.37 3.75 -3.06
C GLN A 129 12.93 3.48 -3.49
N THR A 130 12.42 2.28 -3.20
CA THR A 130 11.06 1.83 -3.50
C THR A 130 10.47 1.03 -2.34
N ALA A 131 9.15 1.13 -2.16
CA ALA A 131 8.42 0.38 -1.15
C ALA A 131 7.03 -0.01 -1.63
N VAL A 132 6.50 -1.10 -1.07
CA VAL A 132 5.10 -1.50 -1.19
C VAL A 132 4.51 -1.54 0.19
N VAL A 133 3.42 -0.80 0.40
CA VAL A 133 2.74 -0.71 1.70
C VAL A 133 1.25 -0.92 1.52
N GLY A 134 0.60 -1.51 2.51
CA GLY A 134 -0.82 -1.84 2.40
C GLY A 134 -1.50 -2.12 3.72
N HIS A 135 -2.71 -2.66 3.61
CA HIS A 135 -3.59 -3.01 4.73
C HIS A 135 -3.78 -4.54 4.80
N PRO A 136 -3.96 -5.14 5.99
CA PRO A 136 -4.13 -6.58 6.15
C PRO A 136 -5.28 -7.18 5.33
N ASP A 137 -6.36 -6.42 5.15
CA ASP A 137 -7.56 -6.86 4.42
C ASP A 137 -7.46 -6.61 2.91
N ARG A 138 -6.32 -6.09 2.43
CA ARG A 138 -6.01 -5.83 1.01
C ARG A 138 -6.91 -4.81 0.31
N ASP A 139 -7.63 -4.02 1.08
CA ASP A 139 -8.44 -2.89 0.62
C ASP A 139 -7.60 -1.64 0.30
N TYR A 140 -6.44 -1.48 0.96
CA TYR A 140 -5.49 -0.38 0.70
C TYR A 140 -4.11 -0.87 0.30
N LEU A 141 -3.54 -0.22 -0.72
CA LEU A 141 -2.21 -0.49 -1.26
C LEU A 141 -1.64 0.80 -1.82
N TRP A 142 -0.34 1.02 -1.60
CA TRP A 142 0.45 2.06 -2.24
C TRP A 142 1.77 1.49 -2.74
N LEU A 143 2.14 1.89 -3.95
CA LEU A 143 3.48 1.71 -4.49
C LEU A 143 4.21 3.05 -4.33
N LEU A 144 5.31 3.05 -3.59
CA LEU A 144 6.04 4.26 -3.22
C LEU A 144 7.44 4.26 -3.83
N SER A 145 7.95 5.46 -4.16
CA SER A 145 9.34 5.65 -4.55
C SER A 145 9.92 6.97 -4.06
N ARG A 146 11.24 7.04 -3.90
CA ARG A 146 11.97 8.29 -3.68
C ARG A 146 11.99 9.20 -4.90
N ARG A 147 11.59 8.70 -6.06
CA ARG A 147 11.45 9.47 -7.31
C ARG A 147 10.00 9.47 -7.80
N PRO A 148 9.55 10.53 -8.49
CA PRO A 148 8.19 10.59 -9.04
C PRO A 148 7.90 9.53 -10.11
N GLU A 149 8.95 9.03 -10.76
CA GLU A 149 8.89 8.03 -11.82
C GLU A 149 9.99 6.97 -11.60
N VAL A 150 9.70 5.76 -12.08
CA VAL A 150 10.60 4.60 -12.03
C VAL A 150 10.60 3.88 -13.37
N GLU A 151 11.65 3.11 -13.63
CA GLU A 151 11.76 2.29 -14.84
C GLU A 151 10.71 1.17 -14.88
N GLY A 152 10.42 0.67 -16.08
CA GLY A 152 9.41 -0.38 -16.29
C GLY A 152 9.71 -1.67 -15.52
N SER A 153 10.97 -2.08 -15.42
CA SER A 153 11.39 -3.26 -14.66
C SER A 153 11.12 -3.10 -13.16
N THR A 154 11.45 -1.95 -12.58
CA THR A 154 11.14 -1.62 -11.18
C THR A 154 9.64 -1.60 -10.95
N ARG A 155 8.87 -1.03 -11.88
CA ARG A 155 7.40 -1.03 -11.80
C ARG A 155 6.84 -2.45 -11.76
N GLU A 156 7.24 -3.31 -12.70
CA GLU A 156 6.78 -4.70 -12.75
C GLU A 156 7.15 -5.47 -11.48
N HIS A 157 8.36 -5.26 -10.95
CA HIS A 157 8.76 -5.86 -9.68
C HIS A 157 7.84 -5.46 -8.52
N LEU A 158 7.50 -4.18 -8.39
CA LEU A 158 6.57 -3.71 -7.34
C LEU A 158 5.16 -4.31 -7.52
N LEU A 159 4.71 -4.50 -8.77
CA LEU A 159 3.44 -5.17 -9.07
C LEU A 159 3.48 -6.65 -8.73
N ASP A 160 4.58 -7.33 -9.02
CA ASP A 160 4.77 -8.75 -8.68
C ASP A 160 4.78 -8.96 -7.16
N VAL A 161 5.44 -8.07 -6.41
CA VAL A 161 5.37 -8.07 -4.94
C VAL A 161 3.92 -7.94 -4.47
N ALA A 162 3.18 -6.95 -4.96
CA ALA A 162 1.79 -6.73 -4.57
C ALA A 162 0.88 -7.93 -4.93
N ARG A 163 1.01 -8.46 -6.15
CA ARG A 163 0.27 -9.65 -6.61
C ARG A 163 0.60 -10.89 -5.79
N GLY A 164 1.88 -11.09 -5.46
CA GLY A 164 2.34 -12.18 -4.59
C GLY A 164 1.73 -12.15 -3.19
N GLN A 165 1.37 -10.96 -2.70
CA GLN A 165 0.67 -10.76 -1.43
C GLN A 165 -0.86 -10.85 -1.55
N GLY A 166 -1.40 -11.04 -2.76
CA GLY A 166 -2.82 -11.24 -3.02
C GLY A 166 -3.62 -9.97 -3.32
N PHE A 167 -2.97 -8.84 -3.61
CA PHE A 167 -3.65 -7.61 -4.01
C PHE A 167 -4.09 -7.66 -5.47
N ASP A 168 -5.27 -7.10 -5.78
CA ASP A 168 -5.75 -6.95 -7.14
C ASP A 168 -5.16 -5.69 -7.80
N THR A 169 -4.01 -5.85 -8.46
CA THR A 169 -3.32 -4.72 -9.10
C THR A 169 -4.01 -4.21 -10.37
N SER A 170 -5.07 -4.86 -10.85
CA SER A 170 -5.80 -4.40 -12.06
C SER A 170 -6.57 -3.10 -11.83
N GLN A 171 -6.85 -2.78 -10.56
CA GLN A 171 -7.61 -1.59 -10.14
C GLN A 171 -6.72 -0.40 -9.78
N LEU A 172 -5.40 -0.51 -9.95
CA LEU A 172 -4.46 0.53 -9.56
C LEU A 172 -4.72 1.83 -10.31
N ILE A 173 -4.80 2.91 -9.54
CA ILE A 173 -4.79 4.27 -10.03
C ILE A 173 -3.34 4.74 -10.00
N TRP A 174 -2.80 5.07 -11.18
CA TRP A 174 -1.42 5.53 -11.34
C TRP A 174 -1.31 7.04 -11.15
N ARG A 175 -0.14 7.47 -10.66
CA ARG A 175 0.28 8.86 -10.64
C ARG A 175 0.13 9.47 -12.03
N ALA A 176 -0.53 10.62 -12.10
CA ALA A 176 -0.67 11.36 -13.34
C ALA A 176 0.69 11.97 -13.77
N PRO A 177 1.04 11.92 -15.07
CA PRO A 177 2.21 12.63 -15.57
C PRO A 177 2.00 14.14 -15.41
N ASP A 178 3.09 14.90 -15.34
CA ASP A 178 3.02 16.36 -15.13
C ASP A 178 2.18 17.07 -16.19
N ALA A 179 2.22 16.61 -17.45
CA ALA A 179 1.42 17.14 -18.56
C ALA A 179 -0.10 16.97 -18.37
N ALA A 180 -0.55 16.11 -17.45
CA ALA A 180 -1.96 15.90 -17.14
C ALA A 180 -2.47 16.77 -15.98
N ILE A 181 -1.62 17.66 -15.44
CA ILE A 181 -1.99 18.62 -14.41
C ILE A 181 -2.13 20.00 -15.03
N ALA A 182 -3.20 20.71 -14.69
CA ALA A 182 -3.41 22.07 -15.13
C ALA A 182 -2.22 22.97 -14.75
N ALA A 183 -1.83 23.84 -15.68
CA ALA A 183 -0.87 24.88 -15.42
C ALA A 183 -1.41 25.82 -14.30
N PRO A 184 -0.53 26.34 -13.43
CA PRO A 184 -0.92 27.31 -12.42
C PRO A 184 -1.47 28.61 -13.02
#